data_AF-A0A813DD99-F1
#
_entry.id   AF-A0A813DD99-F1
#
_cell.length_a   1.000
_cell.length_b   1.000
_cell.length_c   1.000
_cell.angle_alpha   90.00
_cell.angle_beta   90.00
_cell.angle_gamma   90.00
#
_symmetry.space_group_name_H-M   'P 1'
#
loop_
_entity.id
_entity.type
_entity.pdbx_description
1 polymer ?
#
loop_
_entity_poly.entity_id
_entity_poly.type
_entity_poly.pdbx_seq_one_letter_code
_entity_poly.pdbx_strand_id
1 'polypeptide(L)'
;MDDDALLEAALSRPGGDASQVIGDGEQDTKDPKEENGKSHSHDPDLAIFAGDCEQTEPWVSHSRGQRNRLHPQNWGYTTYLDRVFKMTCFFDLVRLRVFPDAKDISESYGAIAAGARHCRLGPNAEKASGVLCLAVGDGSTPRTAGLAAFITRWTCVSIDPCLREEWAGANPKDVRGLHGFVGTFEEWVPEKLQEAKELASQNGPLTHLLILCVHSHNRFRGPADMELLRSGLGFPPTTLVSLPCCHLSNPRVDLKRPPDMSFEDLAVFSQCREVNLWVWGAGPA
;
A
#
# COMPACT_ATOMS: atom_id res chain seq x y z
N MET A 1 45.52 8.07 1.23
CA MET A 1 46.38 7.49 0.18
C MET A 1 45.65 6.27 -0.37
N ASP A 2 44.42 6.37 -0.86
CA ASP A 2 43.78 7.24 -1.87
C ASP A 2 43.53 6.38 -3.10
N ASP A 3 42.36 5.75 -3.12
CA ASP A 3 41.77 5.07 -4.30
C ASP A 3 40.54 5.86 -4.79
N ASP A 4 40.69 7.19 -4.92
CA ASP A 4 39.67 8.15 -5.40
C ASP A 4 40.00 8.67 -6.81
N ALA A 5 40.29 7.77 -7.76
CA ALA A 5 40.73 8.16 -9.11
C ALA A 5 40.02 7.45 -10.27
N LEU A 6 38.76 7.00 -10.10
CA LEU A 6 38.00 6.35 -11.18
C LEU A 6 36.57 6.90 -11.39
N LEU A 7 36.31 8.17 -11.02
CA LEU A 7 34.98 8.78 -11.22
C LEU A 7 34.97 10.18 -11.87
N GLU A 8 35.99 10.56 -12.63
CA GLU A 8 36.06 11.86 -13.32
C GLU A 8 36.43 11.68 -14.80
N ALA A 9 35.48 11.17 -15.61
CA ALA A 9 35.63 11.12 -17.07
C ALA A 9 34.30 11.22 -17.85
N ALA A 10 33.24 11.81 -17.27
CA ALA A 10 31.92 11.89 -17.91
C ALA A 10 31.44 13.33 -18.21
N LEU A 11 32.33 14.33 -18.20
CA LEU A 11 31.98 15.72 -18.51
C LEU A 11 32.98 16.36 -19.47
N SER A 12 32.89 16.03 -20.76
CA SER A 12 33.26 16.98 -21.82
C SER A 12 32.90 16.43 -23.20
N ARG A 13 31.83 16.93 -23.84
CA ARG A 13 31.83 17.18 -25.30
C ARG A 13 30.93 18.36 -25.67
N PRO A 14 31.31 19.15 -26.69
CA PRO A 14 30.76 20.47 -26.96
C PRO A 14 29.66 20.44 -28.04
N GLY A 15 28.91 21.54 -28.09
CA GLY A 15 27.88 21.79 -29.09
C GLY A 15 28.41 21.99 -30.52
N GLY A 16 27.50 21.80 -31.47
CA GLY A 16 27.67 22.11 -32.88
C GLY A 16 26.28 22.21 -33.52
N ASP A 17 25.96 23.41 -33.95
CA ASP A 17 24.74 23.86 -34.62
C ASP A 17 24.86 23.68 -36.15
N ALA A 18 23.74 23.45 -36.85
CA ALA A 18 23.43 23.96 -38.20
C ALA A 18 22.24 23.22 -38.87
N SER A 19 21.08 23.86 -38.78
CA SER A 19 20.18 24.28 -39.88
C SER A 19 19.90 23.43 -41.16
N GLN A 20 18.58 23.36 -41.42
CA GLN A 20 17.83 23.36 -42.70
C GLN A 20 17.82 22.11 -43.59
N VAL A 21 16.62 21.61 -43.96
CA VAL A 21 15.92 21.89 -45.24
C VAL A 21 14.47 21.37 -45.19
N ILE A 22 13.61 22.12 -45.89
CA ILE A 22 12.17 22.08 -46.18
C ILE A 22 11.68 20.77 -46.82
N GLY A 23 10.40 20.42 -46.62
CA GLY A 23 9.69 19.45 -47.46
C GLY A 23 8.23 19.20 -47.03
N ASP A 24 7.30 19.92 -47.67
CA ASP A 24 5.85 19.78 -47.60
C ASP A 24 5.36 18.38 -48.06
N GLY A 25 4.22 17.93 -47.54
CA GLY A 25 3.61 16.65 -47.91
C GLY A 25 2.25 16.40 -47.29
N GLU A 26 1.27 17.21 -47.70
CA GLU A 26 -0.17 17.04 -47.50
C GLU A 26 -0.67 15.82 -48.30
N GLN A 27 -1.49 14.94 -47.69
CA GLN A 27 -2.61 14.30 -48.40
C GLN A 27 -3.60 13.59 -47.46
N ASP A 28 -4.82 14.12 -47.51
CA ASP A 28 -6.12 13.53 -47.20
C ASP A 28 -6.32 12.10 -47.73
N THR A 29 -7.00 11.26 -46.94
CA THR A 29 -8.15 10.49 -47.44
C THR A 29 -9.17 10.23 -46.33
N LYS A 30 -10.42 10.59 -46.62
CA LYS A 30 -11.65 10.44 -45.83
C LYS A 30 -12.32 9.08 -46.04
N ASP A 31 -13.00 8.63 -44.96
CA ASP A 31 -14.32 7.97 -44.90
C ASP A 31 -14.54 6.58 -45.55
N PRO A 32 -15.54 5.75 -45.12
CA PRO A 32 -16.76 6.15 -44.41
C PRO A 32 -17.25 5.29 -43.23
N LYS A 33 -18.17 5.97 -42.52
CA LYS A 33 -19.30 5.53 -41.69
C LYS A 33 -19.96 4.22 -42.11
N GLU A 34 -20.37 3.45 -41.10
CA GLU A 34 -21.51 2.53 -41.20
C GLU A 34 -22.51 2.87 -40.07
N GLU A 35 -23.70 3.31 -40.49
CA GLU A 35 -24.91 3.46 -39.68
C GLU A 35 -25.75 2.19 -39.77
N ASN A 36 -26.29 1.74 -38.64
CA ASN A 36 -27.57 1.03 -38.50
C ASN A 36 -27.92 1.10 -36.99
N GLY A 37 -29.07 1.55 -36.50
CA GLY A 37 -30.36 1.80 -37.11
C GLY A 37 -31.45 1.00 -36.39
N LYS A 38 -32.12 1.61 -35.38
CA LYS A 38 -33.51 1.34 -34.89
C LYS A 38 -33.76 -0.01 -34.18
N SER A 39 -34.72 -0.22 -33.25
CA SER A 39 -35.73 0.58 -32.53
C SER A 39 -36.55 -0.35 -31.60
N HIS A 40 -37.28 0.24 -30.62
CA HIS A 40 -38.49 -0.25 -29.92
C HIS A 40 -38.31 -1.30 -28.79
N SER A 41 -39.08 -1.35 -27.70
CA SER A 41 -40.04 -0.47 -26.99
C SER A 41 -40.61 -1.27 -25.80
N HIS A 42 -40.98 -0.58 -24.72
CA HIS A 42 -41.97 -0.95 -23.67
C HIS A 42 -41.58 -1.82 -22.45
N ASP A 43 -41.65 -1.14 -21.30
CA ASP A 43 -41.99 -1.53 -19.90
C ASP A 43 -43.43 -2.10 -19.76
N PRO A 44 -43.96 -2.47 -18.56
CA PRO A 44 -43.36 -2.98 -17.31
C PRO A 44 -44.19 -4.16 -16.66
N ASP A 45 -43.75 -4.58 -15.46
CA ASP A 45 -44.53 -5.05 -14.29
C ASP A 45 -44.76 -6.54 -13.95
N LEU A 46 -44.40 -6.82 -12.66
CA LEU A 46 -45.02 -7.68 -11.64
C LEU A 46 -44.91 -9.21 -11.71
N ALA A 47 -44.20 -9.80 -10.74
CA ALA A 47 -44.80 -10.52 -9.57
C ALA A 47 -44.02 -11.77 -9.06
N ILE A 48 -43.65 -11.71 -7.77
CA ILE A 48 -43.91 -12.73 -6.71
C ILE A 48 -42.97 -13.96 -6.55
N PHE A 49 -42.55 -14.12 -5.29
CA PHE A 49 -41.94 -15.24 -4.57
C PHE A 49 -42.53 -16.64 -4.87
N ALA A 50 -41.66 -17.64 -5.07
CA ALA A 50 -41.82 -19.01 -4.56
C ALA A 50 -40.46 -19.75 -4.61
N GLY A 51 -40.17 -20.56 -3.61
CA GLY A 51 -38.90 -21.27 -3.44
C GLY A 51 -38.84 -22.68 -4.03
N ASP A 52 -37.77 -23.37 -3.59
CA ASP A 52 -37.45 -24.81 -3.64
C ASP A 52 -36.62 -25.37 -4.82
N CYS A 53 -35.33 -25.53 -4.50
CA CYS A 53 -34.54 -26.78 -4.52
C CYS A 53 -35.11 -27.98 -5.32
N GLU A 54 -34.50 -28.30 -6.47
CA GLU A 54 -33.74 -29.54 -6.75
C GLU A 54 -33.64 -29.86 -8.27
N GLN A 55 -32.38 -30.02 -8.70
CA GLN A 55 -31.86 -30.95 -9.73
C GLN A 55 -32.39 -30.92 -11.18
N THR A 56 -31.55 -30.46 -12.12
CA THR A 56 -30.85 -31.28 -13.13
C THR A 56 -30.15 -30.37 -14.17
N GLU A 57 -28.83 -30.23 -14.08
CA GLU A 57 -28.01 -29.49 -15.06
C GLU A 57 -27.73 -30.38 -16.29
N PRO A 58 -28.06 -29.95 -17.52
CA PRO A 58 -27.42 -30.48 -18.72
C PRO A 58 -26.05 -29.82 -18.89
N TRP A 59 -25.02 -30.64 -19.13
CA TRP A 59 -23.66 -30.21 -19.44
C TRP A 59 -23.63 -29.20 -20.60
N VAL A 60 -23.55 -27.91 -20.27
CA VAL A 60 -23.24 -26.85 -21.22
C VAL A 60 -21.73 -26.78 -21.41
N SER A 61 -21.30 -27.04 -22.65
CA SER A 61 -19.92 -26.88 -23.08
C SER A 61 -19.43 -25.47 -22.77
N HIS A 62 -18.49 -25.34 -21.82
CA HIS A 62 -17.88 -24.07 -21.49
C HIS A 62 -16.97 -23.63 -22.65
N SER A 63 -17.50 -22.76 -23.50
CA SER A 63 -16.72 -21.98 -24.47
C SER A 63 -15.66 -21.17 -23.72
N ARG A 64 -14.41 -21.65 -23.76
CA ARG A 64 -13.21 -20.90 -23.40
C ARG A 64 -13.12 -19.68 -24.31
N GLY A 65 -13.55 -18.50 -23.85
CA GLY A 65 -13.44 -17.31 -24.70
C GLY A 65 -13.99 -15.99 -24.22
N GLN A 66 -14.84 -15.93 -23.20
CA GLN A 66 -15.23 -14.65 -22.59
C GLN A 66 -14.55 -14.49 -21.23
N ARG A 67 -13.26 -14.14 -21.27
CA ARG A 67 -12.72 -13.32 -20.17
C ARG A 67 -13.56 -12.07 -20.18
N ASN A 68 -14.35 -11.83 -19.14
CA ASN A 68 -14.84 -10.49 -18.82
C ASN A 68 -13.64 -9.56 -18.98
N ARG A 69 -13.63 -8.79 -20.08
CA ARG A 69 -12.72 -7.64 -20.22
C ARG A 69 -13.23 -6.65 -19.20
N LEU A 70 -12.89 -6.88 -17.92
CA LEU A 70 -12.95 -5.86 -16.91
C LEU A 70 -12.12 -4.73 -17.49
N HIS A 71 -12.79 -3.68 -17.94
CA HIS A 71 -12.13 -2.44 -18.26
C HIS A 71 -11.41 -2.04 -16.98
N PRO A 72 -10.08 -1.87 -16.95
CA PRO A 72 -9.43 -1.34 -15.78
C PRO A 72 -10.05 0.04 -15.55
N GLN A 73 -10.89 0.17 -14.52
CA GLN A 73 -11.35 1.48 -14.03
C GLN A 73 -10.22 2.21 -13.28
N ASN A 74 -9.05 1.59 -13.17
CA ASN A 74 -7.83 2.17 -12.64
C ASN A 74 -7.20 3.14 -13.66
N TRP A 75 -7.81 4.31 -13.84
CA TRP A 75 -7.07 5.47 -14.36
C TRP A 75 -6.25 6.03 -13.20
N GLY A 76 -4.93 5.99 -13.32
CA GLY A 76 -4.02 6.33 -12.23
C GLY A 76 -2.59 6.54 -12.69
N TYR A 77 -1.77 7.15 -11.84
CA TYR A 77 -0.36 7.38 -12.11
C TYR A 77 0.47 6.16 -11.70
N THR A 78 1.39 5.70 -12.53
CA THR A 78 2.31 4.59 -12.22
C THR A 78 3.39 4.94 -11.19
N THR A 79 3.35 6.14 -10.62
CA THR A 79 4.41 6.74 -9.80
C THR A 79 4.99 5.79 -8.74
N TYR A 80 4.16 5.05 -8.01
CA TYR A 80 4.63 4.14 -6.96
C TYR A 80 5.33 2.90 -7.52
N LEU A 81 4.77 2.30 -8.57
CA LEU A 81 5.42 1.19 -9.25
C LEU A 81 6.73 1.62 -9.89
N ASP A 82 6.75 2.75 -10.59
CA ASP A 82 7.94 3.28 -11.24
C ASP A 82 9.05 3.57 -10.24
N ARG A 83 8.69 4.05 -9.04
CA ARG A 83 9.65 4.25 -7.95
C ARG A 83 10.21 2.94 -7.45
N VAL A 84 9.34 1.97 -7.13
CA VAL A 84 9.78 0.65 -6.62
C VAL A 84 10.65 -0.06 -7.66
N PHE A 85 10.26 -0.07 -8.93
CA PHE A 85 11.02 -0.75 -10.00
C PHE A 85 12.40 -0.15 -10.26
N LYS A 86 12.61 1.14 -9.92
CA LYS A 86 13.91 1.81 -10.02
C LYS A 86 14.81 1.57 -8.81
N MET A 87 14.29 1.01 -7.72
CA MET A 87 15.07 0.75 -6.52
C MET A 87 15.97 -0.46 -6.70
N THR A 88 17.18 -0.40 -6.14
CA THR A 88 18.12 -1.52 -6.12
C THR A 88 17.57 -2.72 -5.37
N CYS A 89 16.79 -2.49 -4.31
CA CYS A 89 16.14 -3.54 -3.52
C CYS A 89 14.96 -4.22 -4.22
N PHE A 90 14.53 -3.75 -5.40
CA PHE A 90 13.42 -4.38 -6.12
C PHE A 90 13.69 -5.85 -6.45
N PHE A 91 14.93 -6.17 -6.80
CA PHE A 91 15.34 -7.55 -7.05
C PHE A 91 15.09 -8.45 -5.83
N ASP A 92 15.41 -7.97 -4.63
CA ASP A 92 15.16 -8.71 -3.39
C ASP A 92 13.67 -8.85 -3.09
N LEU A 93 12.87 -7.81 -3.28
CA LEU A 93 11.41 -7.87 -3.12
C LEU A 93 10.79 -8.96 -4.01
N VAL A 94 11.25 -9.07 -5.26
CA VAL A 94 10.81 -10.11 -6.21
C VAL A 94 11.34 -11.49 -5.82
N ARG A 95 12.64 -11.60 -5.49
CA ARG A 95 13.29 -12.86 -5.07
C ARG A 95 12.60 -13.47 -3.86
N LEU A 96 12.26 -12.62 -2.88
CA LEU A 96 11.61 -13.01 -1.63
C LEU A 96 10.10 -13.24 -1.80
N ARG A 97 9.52 -12.90 -2.95
CA ARG A 97 8.08 -12.98 -3.26
C ARG A 97 7.24 -12.27 -2.20
N VAL A 98 7.64 -11.06 -1.84
CA VAL A 98 6.94 -10.24 -0.84
C VAL A 98 5.54 -9.88 -1.33
N PHE A 99 5.40 -9.57 -2.62
CA PHE A 99 4.15 -9.12 -3.23
C PHE A 99 3.60 -10.15 -4.22
N PRO A 100 2.28 -10.39 -4.23
CA PRO A 100 1.67 -11.25 -5.24
C PRO A 100 1.47 -10.52 -6.57
N ASP A 101 1.17 -9.21 -6.54
CA ASP A 101 0.90 -8.41 -7.73
C ASP A 101 1.24 -6.91 -7.54
N ALA A 102 1.05 -6.14 -8.62
CA ALA A 102 1.34 -4.71 -8.66
C ALA A 102 0.35 -3.87 -7.83
N LYS A 103 -0.88 -4.35 -7.61
CA LYS A 103 -1.86 -3.65 -6.79
C LYS A 103 -1.35 -3.57 -5.35
N ASP A 104 -0.93 -4.69 -4.77
CA ASP A 104 -0.40 -4.70 -3.40
C ASP A 104 0.86 -3.82 -3.25
N ILE A 105 1.75 -3.78 -4.25
CA ILE A 105 2.91 -2.87 -4.24
C ILE A 105 2.46 -1.40 -4.15
N SER A 106 1.49 -1.02 -4.99
CA SER A 106 1.00 0.36 -5.05
C SER A 106 0.26 0.77 -3.77
N GLU A 107 -0.51 -0.13 -3.16
CA GLU A 107 -1.26 0.10 -1.92
C GLU A 107 -0.29 0.25 -0.73
N SER A 108 0.68 -0.65 -0.59
CA SER A 108 1.72 -0.57 0.44
C SER A 108 2.56 0.69 0.31
N TYR A 109 3.02 1.02 -0.90
CA TYR A 109 3.83 2.23 -1.11
C TYR A 109 3.01 3.49 -0.84
N GLY A 110 1.74 3.55 -1.28
CA GLY A 110 0.85 4.67 -1.02
C GLY A 110 0.65 4.92 0.47
N ALA A 111 0.43 3.86 1.26
CA ALA A 111 0.30 3.98 2.71
C ALA A 111 1.60 4.49 3.37
N ILE A 112 2.77 3.97 2.96
CA ILE A 112 4.07 4.43 3.47
C ILE A 112 4.32 5.90 3.10
N ALA A 113 4.04 6.28 1.86
CA ALA A 113 4.23 7.64 1.37
C ALA A 113 3.29 8.64 2.08
N ALA A 114 2.03 8.25 2.31
CA ALA A 114 1.08 9.04 3.08
C ALA A 114 1.56 9.22 4.52
N GLY A 115 2.02 8.15 5.17
CA GLY A 115 2.67 8.21 6.48
C GLY A 115 3.83 9.20 6.45
N ALA A 116 4.86 8.93 5.66
CA ALA A 116 6.06 9.76 5.57
C ALA A 116 5.76 11.26 5.36
N ARG A 117 4.80 11.60 4.48
CA ARG A 117 4.44 12.99 4.15
C ARG A 117 3.66 13.68 5.26
N HIS A 118 2.73 12.99 5.91
CA HIS A 118 1.75 13.62 6.81
C HIS A 118 2.06 13.41 8.31
N CYS A 119 3.02 12.54 8.65
CA CYS A 119 3.46 12.26 10.03
C CYS A 119 4.35 13.34 10.66
N ARG A 120 4.66 14.44 9.95
CA ARG A 120 5.62 15.47 10.42
C ARG A 120 7.01 14.92 10.79
N LEU A 121 7.44 13.82 10.17
CA LEU A 121 8.77 13.21 10.36
C LEU A 121 9.94 14.07 9.82
N GLY A 122 9.64 15.28 9.31
CA GLY A 122 10.62 16.21 8.76
C GLY A 122 11.06 15.87 7.33
N PRO A 123 12.01 16.65 6.78
CA PRO A 123 12.60 16.35 5.49
C PRO A 123 13.43 15.06 5.58
N ASN A 124 13.25 14.14 4.63
CA ASN A 124 13.81 12.78 4.63
C ASN A 124 13.20 11.84 5.69
N ALA A 125 11.87 11.85 5.81
CA ALA A 125 11.12 10.95 6.69
C ALA A 125 11.56 9.47 6.59
N GLU A 126 11.94 8.99 5.40
CA GLU A 126 12.40 7.59 5.23
C GLU A 126 13.72 7.31 5.96
N LYS A 127 14.53 8.33 6.24
CA LYS A 127 15.81 8.22 6.95
C LYS A 127 15.69 8.52 8.45
N ALA A 128 14.50 8.87 8.93
CA ALA A 128 14.27 9.19 10.34
C ALA A 128 14.57 7.98 11.23
N SER A 129 15.24 8.22 12.36
CA SER A 129 15.49 7.23 13.40
C SER A 129 14.41 7.28 14.49
N GLY A 130 14.24 6.17 15.21
CA GLY A 130 13.26 6.10 16.30
C GLY A 130 11.82 5.98 15.83
N VAL A 131 11.58 5.56 14.58
CA VAL A 131 10.23 5.32 14.05
C VAL A 131 9.89 3.84 14.20
N LEU A 132 8.82 3.54 14.95
CA LEU A 132 8.22 2.22 15.00
C LEU A 132 7.06 2.16 13.99
N CYS A 133 7.20 1.35 12.94
CA CYS A 133 6.24 1.17 11.89
C CYS A 133 5.52 -0.18 12.03
N LEU A 134 4.25 -0.18 12.41
CA LEU A 134 3.42 -1.37 12.56
C LEU A 134 2.54 -1.54 11.32
N ALA A 135 2.76 -2.59 10.54
CA ALA A 135 1.86 -2.99 9.45
C ALA A 135 0.88 -4.05 9.97
N VAL A 136 -0.37 -3.64 10.19
CA VAL A 136 -1.41 -4.48 10.78
C VAL A 136 -2.31 -5.03 9.69
N GLY A 137 -2.48 -6.35 9.62
CA GLY A 137 -3.23 -7.00 8.54
C GLY A 137 -2.40 -7.13 7.25
N ASP A 138 -1.09 -7.32 7.36
CA ASP A 138 -0.16 -7.28 6.21
C ASP A 138 -0.29 -8.50 5.27
N GLY A 139 -1.02 -9.53 5.71
CA GLY A 139 -1.28 -10.77 4.99
C GLY A 139 -0.23 -11.86 5.19
N SER A 140 -0.22 -12.84 4.28
CA SER A 140 0.67 -14.02 4.38
C SER A 140 2.17 -13.75 4.18
N THR A 141 2.50 -12.53 3.79
CA THR A 141 3.85 -12.00 3.60
C THR A 141 3.89 -10.60 4.20
N PRO A 142 5.05 -10.10 4.62
CA PRO A 142 5.18 -8.75 5.17
C PRO A 142 5.18 -7.73 4.02
N ARG A 143 4.04 -7.54 3.35
CA ARG A 143 3.93 -6.70 2.15
C ARG A 143 4.35 -5.27 2.43
N THR A 144 3.63 -4.62 3.34
CA THR A 144 3.81 -3.22 3.69
C THR A 144 4.98 -3.05 4.64
N ALA A 145 5.10 -3.88 5.67
CA ALA A 145 6.23 -3.78 6.60
C ALA A 145 7.56 -4.13 5.93
N GLY A 146 7.57 -5.13 5.03
CA GLY A 146 8.76 -5.50 4.28
C GLY A 146 9.19 -4.41 3.32
N LEU A 147 8.26 -3.84 2.54
CA LEU A 147 8.59 -2.69 1.68
C LEU A 147 9.10 -1.50 2.49
N ALA A 148 8.45 -1.17 3.61
CA ALA A 148 8.91 -0.10 4.51
C ALA A 148 10.33 -0.39 5.03
N ALA A 149 10.65 -1.62 5.42
CA ALA A 149 11.98 -2.00 5.89
C ALA A 149 13.07 -1.84 4.80
N PHE A 150 12.73 -2.12 3.54
CA PHE A 150 13.66 -1.95 2.42
C PHE A 150 13.91 -0.50 2.05
N ILE A 151 12.89 0.37 2.15
CA ILE A 151 12.98 1.74 1.63
C ILE A 151 13.19 2.80 2.71
N THR A 152 13.14 2.40 3.99
CA THR A 152 13.31 3.31 5.14
C THR A 152 14.37 2.80 6.12
N ARG A 153 14.62 3.57 7.17
CA ARG A 153 15.43 3.19 8.34
C ARG A 153 14.58 2.88 9.57
N TRP A 154 13.28 2.72 9.39
CA TRP A 154 12.35 2.47 10.47
C TRP A 154 12.49 1.04 11.00
N THR A 155 12.04 0.83 12.24
CA THR A 155 11.82 -0.52 12.76
C THR A 155 10.42 -0.94 12.35
N CYS A 156 10.32 -1.95 11.49
CA CYS A 156 9.07 -2.37 10.86
C CYS A 156 8.59 -3.70 11.46
N VAL A 157 7.32 -3.77 11.86
CA VAL A 157 6.70 -4.97 12.40
C VAL A 157 5.50 -5.34 11.53
N SER A 158 5.54 -6.53 10.93
CA SER A 158 4.42 -7.14 10.21
C SER A 158 3.60 -7.97 11.18
N ILE A 159 2.29 -7.71 11.27
CA ILE A 159 1.38 -8.34 12.23
C ILE A 159 0.17 -8.86 11.46
N ASP A 160 0.06 -10.18 11.34
CA ASP A 160 -1.08 -10.82 10.68
C ASP A 160 -1.25 -12.29 11.13
N PRO A 161 -2.47 -12.77 11.41
CA PRO A 161 -2.70 -14.17 11.78
C PRO A 161 -2.40 -15.15 10.63
N CYS A 162 -2.43 -14.70 9.38
CA CYS A 162 -2.10 -15.49 8.21
C CYS A 162 -0.62 -15.36 7.79
N LEU A 163 0.20 -14.58 8.52
CA LEU A 163 1.63 -14.43 8.23
C LEU A 163 2.31 -15.81 8.28
N ARG A 164 3.04 -16.17 7.22
CA ARG A 164 3.75 -17.45 7.19
C ARG A 164 4.87 -17.48 8.21
N GLU A 165 5.10 -18.65 8.83
CA GLU A 165 6.12 -18.83 9.87
C GLU A 165 7.54 -18.42 9.44
N GLU A 166 7.89 -18.60 8.17
CA GLU A 166 9.19 -18.17 7.61
C GLU A 166 9.41 -16.64 7.66
N TRP A 167 8.35 -15.89 7.91
CA TRP A 167 8.36 -14.44 8.08
C TRP A 167 8.22 -14.01 9.55
N ALA A 168 8.12 -14.93 10.50
CA ALA A 168 8.01 -14.64 11.91
C ALA A 168 9.38 -14.34 12.56
N GLY A 169 9.37 -13.60 13.66
CA GLY A 169 10.57 -13.31 14.46
C GLY A 169 11.36 -12.11 13.94
N ALA A 170 12.62 -12.02 14.34
CA ALA A 170 13.49 -10.88 14.05
C ALA A 170 14.27 -11.08 12.74
N ASN A 171 14.29 -10.05 11.89
CA ASN A 171 14.95 -9.98 10.60
C ASN A 171 14.71 -11.24 9.72
N PRO A 172 13.45 -11.62 9.48
CA PRO A 172 13.16 -12.80 8.68
C PRO A 172 13.75 -12.66 7.28
N LYS A 173 14.33 -13.76 6.78
CA LYS A 173 15.04 -13.81 5.48
C LYS A 173 16.11 -12.71 5.32
N ASP A 174 16.76 -12.36 6.42
CA ASP A 174 17.83 -11.35 6.51
C ASP A 174 17.40 -9.92 6.13
N VAL A 175 16.10 -9.63 6.18
CA VAL A 175 15.59 -8.28 5.92
C VAL A 175 15.81 -7.42 7.17
N ARG A 176 16.79 -6.52 7.10
CA ARG A 176 17.17 -5.64 8.20
C ARG A 176 16.01 -4.76 8.68
N GLY A 177 15.77 -4.77 9.99
CA GLY A 177 14.78 -3.91 10.63
C GLY A 177 13.34 -4.39 10.45
N LEU A 178 13.14 -5.55 9.82
CA LEU A 178 11.85 -6.20 9.71
C LEU A 178 11.67 -7.20 10.85
N HIS A 179 10.49 -7.20 11.45
CA HIS A 179 10.06 -8.18 12.44
C HIS A 179 8.69 -8.71 12.02
N GLY A 180 8.42 -9.99 12.25
CA GLY A 180 7.12 -10.58 11.97
C GLY A 180 6.50 -11.20 13.20
N PHE A 181 5.18 -11.07 13.30
CA PHE A 181 4.37 -11.70 14.33
C PHE A 181 3.18 -12.40 13.67
N VAL A 182 3.05 -13.70 13.97
CA VAL A 182 1.94 -14.53 13.52
C VAL A 182 0.86 -14.47 14.59
N GLY A 183 -0.17 -13.66 14.34
CA GLY A 183 -1.26 -13.45 15.29
C GLY A 183 -2.00 -12.15 15.02
N THR A 184 -3.05 -11.93 15.78
CA THR A 184 -3.84 -10.70 15.73
C THR A 184 -3.10 -9.54 16.38
N PHE A 185 -3.52 -8.32 16.08
CA PHE A 185 -2.94 -7.13 16.71
C PHE A 185 -3.25 -7.09 18.21
N GLU A 186 -4.44 -7.54 18.60
CA GLU A 186 -4.91 -7.64 19.97
C GLU A 186 -4.06 -8.60 20.83
N GLU A 187 -3.49 -9.65 20.22
CA GLU A 187 -2.52 -10.54 20.85
C GLU A 187 -1.12 -9.91 20.89
N TRP A 188 -0.72 -9.24 19.80
CA TRP A 188 0.60 -8.62 19.70
C TRP A 188 0.83 -7.51 20.74
N VAL A 189 -0.17 -6.64 20.99
CA VAL A 189 0.00 -5.50 21.91
C VAL A 189 0.46 -5.94 23.32
N PRO A 190 -0.24 -6.82 24.04
CA PRO A 190 0.20 -7.21 25.38
C PRO A 190 1.51 -8.01 25.37
N GLU A 191 1.79 -8.79 24.33
CA GLU A 191 2.94 -9.69 24.29
C GLU A 191 4.24 -9.01 23.86
N LYS A 192 4.17 -8.08 22.90
CA LYS A 192 5.33 -7.63 22.12
C LYS A 192 5.55 -6.13 22.10
N LEU A 193 4.65 -5.33 22.65
CA LEU A 193 4.76 -3.87 22.59
C LEU A 193 6.05 -3.33 23.24
N GLN A 194 6.45 -3.87 24.39
CA GLN A 194 7.66 -3.40 25.07
C GLN A 194 8.93 -3.82 24.32
N GLU A 195 8.98 -5.05 23.79
CA GLU A 195 10.08 -5.51 22.94
C GLU A 195 10.22 -4.61 21.69
N ALA A 196 9.10 -4.30 21.03
CA ALA A 196 9.09 -3.43 19.85
C ALA A 196 9.54 -2.00 20.16
N LYS A 197 9.18 -1.47 21.33
CA LYS A 197 9.63 -0.16 21.82
C LYS A 197 11.15 -0.13 22.00
N GLU A 198 11.71 -1.15 22.62
CA GLU A 198 13.16 -1.29 22.84
C GLU A 198 13.89 -1.38 21.51
N LEU A 199 13.40 -2.20 20.57
CA LEU A 199 13.94 -2.33 19.22
C LEU A 199 13.97 -1.00 18.46
N ALA A 200 12.84 -0.27 18.46
CA ALA A 200 12.78 1.06 17.84
C ALA A 200 13.68 2.08 18.52
N SER A 201 13.99 1.87 19.81
CA SER A 201 14.80 2.79 20.61
C SER A 201 16.31 2.49 20.62
N GLN A 202 16.76 1.46 19.89
CA GLN A 202 18.17 1.05 19.89
C GLN A 202 19.12 2.15 19.39
N ASN A 203 18.65 2.99 18.47
CA ASN A 203 19.44 4.04 17.83
C ASN A 203 19.01 5.46 18.27
N GLY A 204 18.35 5.59 19.42
CA GLY A 204 17.81 6.85 19.94
C GLY A 204 16.40 6.68 20.49
N PRO A 205 15.80 7.72 21.10
CA PRO A 205 14.45 7.61 21.63
C PRO A 205 13.42 7.30 20.53
N LEU A 206 12.32 6.64 20.90
CA LEU A 206 11.15 6.52 20.04
C LEU A 206 10.61 7.92 19.71
N THR A 207 10.71 8.32 18.45
CA THR A 207 10.30 9.64 17.96
C THR A 207 8.88 9.61 17.38
N HIS A 208 8.46 8.47 16.82
CA HIS A 208 7.16 8.36 16.17
C HIS A 208 6.64 6.92 16.15
N LEU A 209 5.34 6.78 16.32
CA LEU A 209 4.61 5.54 16.04
C LEU A 209 3.84 5.70 14.73
N LEU A 210 4.13 4.86 13.75
CA LEU A 210 3.41 4.78 12.49
C LEU A 210 2.65 3.45 12.41
N ILE A 211 1.36 3.50 12.17
CA ILE A 211 0.50 2.31 12.00
C ILE A 211 -0.06 2.33 10.59
N LEU A 212 0.25 1.30 9.81
CA LEU A 212 -0.17 1.13 8.43
C LEU A 212 -1.20 0.00 8.37
N CYS A 213 -2.40 0.33 7.92
CA CYS A 213 -3.54 -0.57 7.82
C CYS A 213 -3.97 -0.68 6.36
N VAL A 214 -3.23 -1.50 5.60
CA VAL A 214 -3.55 -1.82 4.20
C VAL A 214 -4.31 -3.13 4.19
N HIS A 215 -5.56 -3.13 3.70
CA HIS A 215 -6.50 -4.27 3.82
C HIS A 215 -6.82 -4.72 5.26
N SER A 216 -6.46 -3.93 6.26
CA SER A 216 -6.66 -4.30 7.65
C SER A 216 -8.13 -4.22 8.05
N HIS A 217 -8.58 -5.24 8.78
CA HIS A 217 -9.89 -5.26 9.42
C HIS A 217 -9.81 -5.02 10.93
N ASN A 218 -8.66 -4.54 11.43
CA ASN A 218 -8.49 -4.31 12.85
C ASN A 218 -9.42 -3.20 13.36
N ARG A 219 -9.94 -3.39 14.58
CA ARG A 219 -10.96 -2.51 15.18
C ARG A 219 -10.40 -1.56 16.24
N PHE A 220 -9.13 -1.67 16.62
CA PHE A 220 -8.50 -0.82 17.63
C PHE A 220 -9.30 -0.73 18.93
N ARG A 221 -9.74 -1.88 19.46
CA ARG A 221 -10.52 -2.01 20.69
C ARG A 221 -9.82 -2.93 21.67
N GLY A 222 -10.21 -2.83 22.94
CA GLY A 222 -9.70 -3.71 23.99
C GLY A 222 -8.18 -3.53 24.11
N PRO A 223 -7.38 -4.61 24.04
CA PRO A 223 -5.92 -4.51 24.10
C PRO A 223 -5.29 -3.64 22.99
N ALA A 224 -5.95 -3.55 21.83
CA ALA A 224 -5.50 -2.76 20.69
C ALA A 224 -6.05 -1.32 20.68
N ASP A 225 -6.68 -0.85 21.76
CA ASP A 225 -7.14 0.53 21.87
C ASP A 225 -5.97 1.51 21.71
N MET A 226 -6.17 2.55 20.89
CA MET A 226 -5.12 3.50 20.54
C MET A 226 -4.54 4.23 21.74
N GLU A 227 -5.34 4.52 22.77
CA GLU A 227 -4.87 5.22 23.97
C GLU A 227 -4.00 4.29 24.82
N LEU A 228 -4.41 3.02 24.96
CA LEU A 228 -3.62 2.00 25.67
C LEU A 228 -2.30 1.71 24.95
N LEU A 229 -2.35 1.55 23.62
CA LEU A 229 -1.17 1.35 22.79
C LEU A 229 -0.18 2.51 22.92
N ARG A 230 -0.65 3.75 22.78
CA ARG A 230 0.18 4.94 22.89
C ARG A 230 0.73 5.10 24.30
N SER A 231 -0.08 4.88 25.33
CA SER A 231 0.34 4.91 26.73
C SER A 231 1.48 3.92 27.01
N GLY A 232 1.36 2.67 26.53
CA GLY A 232 2.41 1.65 26.66
C GLY A 232 3.74 2.04 26.01
N LEU A 233 3.69 2.92 25.01
CA LEU A 233 4.87 3.45 24.31
C LEU A 233 5.37 4.79 24.88
N GLY A 234 4.70 5.39 25.86
CA GLY A 234 5.06 6.69 26.42
C GLY A 234 4.53 7.88 25.63
N PHE A 235 3.39 7.70 24.95
CA PHE A 235 2.70 8.71 24.13
C PHE A 235 3.58 9.39 23.05
N PRO A 236 4.25 8.61 22.19
CA PRO A 236 4.93 9.21 21.04
C PRO A 236 3.90 9.90 20.13
N PRO A 237 4.33 10.92 19.36
CA PRO A 237 3.61 11.33 18.17
C PRO A 237 3.23 10.10 17.35
N THR A 238 1.96 10.02 16.96
CA THR A 238 1.40 8.80 16.37
C THR A 238 0.68 9.15 15.09
N THR A 239 0.80 8.30 14.08
CA THR A 239 -0.01 8.39 12.88
C THR A 239 -0.52 7.03 12.47
N LEU A 240 -1.81 6.96 12.20
CA LEU A 240 -2.46 5.79 11.64
C LEU A 240 -2.87 6.12 10.21
N VAL A 241 -2.46 5.29 9.27
CA VAL A 241 -2.84 5.35 7.86
C VAL A 241 -3.69 4.13 7.56
N SER A 242 -4.90 4.35 7.09
CA SER A 242 -5.80 3.28 6.65
C SER A 242 -6.06 3.41 5.16
N LEU A 243 -5.84 2.31 4.44
CA LEU A 243 -6.30 2.09 3.08
C LEU A 243 -7.31 0.94 3.13
N PRO A 244 -8.60 1.23 3.34
CA PRO A 244 -9.63 0.21 3.58
C PRO A 244 -9.93 -0.56 2.30
N CYS A 245 -10.26 -1.85 2.43
CA CYS A 245 -10.56 -2.73 1.30
C CYS A 245 -12.02 -3.20 1.25
N CYS A 246 -12.76 -3.01 2.34
CA CYS A 246 -14.14 -3.44 2.48
C CYS A 246 -14.88 -2.56 3.50
N HIS A 247 -16.21 -2.67 3.54
CA HIS A 247 -17.06 -1.90 4.44
C HIS A 247 -17.11 -2.39 5.90
N LEU A 248 -16.32 -3.43 6.26
CA LEU A 248 -16.42 -4.07 7.57
C LEU A 248 -15.78 -3.25 8.70
N SER A 249 -14.73 -2.48 8.40
CA SER A 249 -14.17 -1.53 9.36
C SER A 249 -14.99 -0.24 9.32
N ASN A 250 -15.47 0.24 10.47
CA ASN A 250 -16.02 1.59 10.61
C ASN A 250 -15.10 2.39 11.54
N PRO A 251 -14.05 3.02 10.99
CA PRO A 251 -13.05 3.73 11.78
C PRO A 251 -13.64 4.80 12.70
N ARG A 252 -14.79 5.41 12.35
CA ARG A 252 -15.46 6.39 13.22
C ARG A 252 -15.95 5.78 14.51
N VAL A 253 -16.48 4.56 14.46
CA VAL A 253 -16.99 3.84 15.64
C VAL A 253 -15.84 3.22 16.40
N ASP A 254 -14.86 2.67 15.68
CA ASP A 254 -13.73 1.94 16.23
C ASP A 254 -12.71 2.87 16.92
N LEU A 255 -12.32 3.97 16.26
CA LEU A 255 -11.42 5.00 16.81
C LEU A 255 -12.14 6.12 17.56
N LYS A 256 -13.48 6.07 17.65
CA LYS A 256 -14.35 7.08 18.29
C LYS A 256 -14.20 8.50 17.72
N ARG A 257 -13.54 8.65 16.55
CA ARG A 257 -13.36 9.94 15.86
C ARG A 257 -13.17 9.74 14.35
N PRO A 258 -13.56 10.72 13.51
CA PRO A 258 -13.29 10.67 12.07
C PRO A 258 -11.78 10.82 11.77
N PRO A 259 -11.33 10.45 10.56
CA PRO A 259 -9.99 10.79 10.08
C PRO A 259 -9.76 12.30 10.17
N ASP A 260 -8.54 12.71 10.54
CA ASP A 260 -8.13 14.11 10.45
C ASP A 260 -7.92 14.54 8.99
N MET A 261 -7.64 13.58 8.11
CA MET A 261 -7.46 13.79 6.67
C MET A 261 -7.93 12.57 5.89
N SER A 262 -8.59 12.81 4.75
CA SER A 262 -8.97 11.80 3.78
C SER A 262 -8.70 12.33 2.37
N PHE A 263 -8.13 11.50 1.50
CA PHE A 263 -7.92 11.86 0.09
C PHE A 263 -7.85 10.63 -0.80
N GLU A 264 -8.17 10.78 -2.09
CA GLU A 264 -7.90 9.75 -3.09
C GLU A 264 -6.44 9.82 -3.58
N ASP A 265 -5.76 8.68 -3.57
CA ASP A 265 -4.44 8.54 -4.16
C ASP A 265 -4.51 7.86 -5.51
N LEU A 266 -4.42 8.65 -6.58
CA LEU A 266 -4.47 8.14 -7.95
C LEU A 266 -3.28 7.25 -8.33
N ALA A 267 -2.23 7.17 -7.51
CA ALA A 267 -1.13 6.24 -7.75
C ALA A 267 -1.33 4.85 -7.11
N VAL A 268 -2.43 4.65 -6.37
CA VAL A 268 -2.85 3.36 -5.83
C VAL A 268 -3.72 2.62 -6.87
N PHE A 269 -3.29 1.41 -7.26
CA PHE A 269 -3.93 0.63 -8.33
C PHE A 269 -5.06 -0.25 -7.80
N SER A 270 -6.00 0.40 -7.12
CA SER A 270 -7.13 -0.24 -6.47
C SER A 270 -8.39 0.60 -6.68
N GLN A 271 -9.55 -0.07 -6.69
CA GLN A 271 -10.83 0.63 -6.62
C GLN A 271 -11.00 1.32 -5.25
N CYS A 272 -10.35 0.79 -4.22
CA CYS A 272 -10.30 1.37 -2.90
C CYS A 272 -8.98 2.12 -2.71
N ARG A 273 -8.94 3.37 -3.19
CA ARG A 273 -7.75 4.25 -3.15
C ARG A 273 -7.90 5.47 -2.24
N GLU A 274 -8.95 5.50 -1.43
CA GLU A 274 -9.12 6.53 -0.41
C GLU A 274 -8.19 6.21 0.77
N VAL A 275 -7.26 7.13 1.03
CA VAL A 275 -6.34 7.07 2.15
C VAL A 275 -6.92 7.90 3.28
N ASN A 276 -7.07 7.29 4.46
CA ASN A 276 -7.53 7.94 5.66
C ASN A 276 -6.40 8.04 6.68
N LEU A 277 -6.24 9.21 7.30
CA LEU A 277 -5.19 9.46 8.29
C LEU A 277 -5.75 9.96 9.61
N TRP A 278 -5.17 9.45 10.69
CA TRP A 278 -5.34 9.98 12.03
C TRP A 278 -3.98 10.33 12.60
N VAL A 279 -3.85 11.54 13.14
CA VAL A 279 -2.62 12.06 13.72
C VAL A 279 -2.88 12.41 15.18
N TRP A 280 -1.95 12.00 16.03
CA TRP A 280 -1.89 12.39 17.43
C TRP A 280 -0.55 13.05 17.72
N GLY A 281 -0.58 14.10 18.54
CA GLY A 281 0.63 14.73 19.06
C GLY A 281 1.37 13.85 20.08
N ALA A 282 2.43 14.40 20.66
CA ALA A 282 3.02 13.81 21.87
C ALA A 282 2.09 14.04 23.08
N GLY A 283 2.03 13.08 24.00
CA GLY A 283 1.18 13.14 25.19
C GLY A 283 -0.21 12.50 25.02
N PRO A 284 -0.99 12.42 26.11
CA PRO A 284 -2.36 11.87 26.08
C PRO A 284 -3.27 12.66 25.14
N ALA A 285 -4.26 11.98 24.55
CA ALA A 285 -5.19 12.57 23.58
C ALA A 285 -6.20 13.54 24.20
#